data_AF-A0A7W0ZHM0-F1
#
_entry.id   AF-A0A7W0ZHM0-F1
#
_cell.length_a   1.000
_cell.length_b   1.000
_cell.length_c   1.000
_cell.angle_alpha   90.00
_cell.angle_beta   90.00
_cell.angle_gamma   90.00
#
_symmetry.space_group_name_H-M   'P 1'
#
loop_
_entity.id
_entity.type
_entity.pdbx_description
1 polymer ?
#
loop_
_entity_poly.entity_id
_entity_poly.type
_entity_poly.pdbx_seq_one_letter_code
_entity_poly.pdbx_strand_id
1 'polypeptide(L)'
;MVEHQVEPPGRRPSRRRLVLRRVVAVVAVLAILGGGAWAGASLVREKEPPPPPPQTAPPLARLRVIFPEGFTRAEMADRVEVVRGIAIRKRKVTPRLTRRGYLRAGAAAKPPAEFRKDWVGRSIEGFLFPATYEFTRRTSSTVLVSDQLELFRARWNAISLRYAKSKNLTPYDVLIIASMIEKETVAPEERRLVAAVIYNRLRLGMSLG
;
A
#
# COMPACT_ATOMS: atom_id res chain seq x y z
N MET A 1 -82.63 31.80 -91.91
CA MET A 1 -82.85 30.52 -91.21
C MET A 1 -81.47 29.99 -90.85
N VAL A 2 -81.08 30.15 -89.59
CA VAL A 2 -79.70 29.92 -89.10
C VAL A 2 -79.77 28.78 -88.10
N GLU A 3 -79.13 27.66 -88.42
CA GLU A 3 -79.06 26.49 -87.52
C GLU A 3 -77.59 26.30 -87.12
N HIS A 4 -77.34 26.49 -85.82
CA HIS A 4 -76.03 26.66 -85.21
C HIS A 4 -75.50 25.32 -84.69
N GLN A 5 -74.27 24.97 -85.07
CA GLN A 5 -73.47 23.85 -84.56
C GLN A 5 -73.08 24.07 -83.09
N VAL A 6 -73.08 23.01 -82.27
CA VAL A 6 -72.47 23.03 -80.92
C VAL A 6 -71.72 21.71 -80.66
N GLU A 7 -70.40 21.81 -80.53
CA GLU A 7 -69.49 20.77 -80.00
C GLU A 7 -69.72 20.49 -78.49
N PRO A 8 -69.38 19.28 -78.00
CA PRO A 8 -69.57 18.92 -76.59
C PRO A 8 -68.47 19.49 -75.66
N PRO A 9 -68.81 20.05 -74.47
CA PRO A 9 -67.83 20.51 -73.48
C PRO A 9 -67.26 19.37 -72.60
N GLY A 10 -66.00 19.55 -72.19
CA GLY A 10 -65.12 18.55 -71.56
C GLY A 10 -65.55 17.96 -70.20
N ARG A 11 -65.09 16.71 -69.97
CA ARG A 11 -65.38 15.88 -68.79
C ARG A 11 -64.77 16.47 -67.49
N ARG A 12 -65.64 16.76 -66.52
CA ARG A 12 -65.28 17.03 -65.11
C ARG A 12 -64.95 15.71 -64.37
N PRO A 13 -63.90 15.64 -63.53
CA PRO A 13 -63.53 14.42 -62.80
C PRO A 13 -64.53 14.07 -61.68
N SER A 14 -64.77 12.76 -61.46
CA SER A 14 -65.85 12.24 -60.62
C SER A 14 -65.57 12.30 -59.10
N ARG A 15 -66.63 12.59 -58.33
CA ARG A 15 -66.65 12.69 -56.85
C ARG A 15 -66.07 11.49 -56.10
N ARG A 16 -65.99 10.30 -56.72
CA ARG A 16 -65.48 9.07 -56.09
C ARG A 16 -63.95 9.08 -55.87
N ARG A 17 -63.17 9.78 -56.71
CA ARG A 17 -61.69 9.87 -56.54
C ARG A 17 -61.25 10.79 -55.40
N LEU A 18 -62.10 11.71 -54.96
CA LEU A 18 -61.82 12.64 -53.85
C LEU A 18 -62.08 12.02 -52.48
N VAL A 19 -63.11 11.17 -52.35
CA VAL A 19 -63.40 10.47 -51.09
C VAL A 19 -62.33 9.41 -50.80
N LEU A 20 -61.89 8.67 -51.83
CA LEU A 20 -60.87 7.64 -51.69
C LEU A 20 -59.50 8.23 -51.25
N ARG A 21 -59.12 9.41 -51.74
CA ARG A 21 -57.90 10.13 -51.31
C ARG A 21 -57.94 10.61 -49.86
N ARG A 22 -59.13 10.96 -49.34
CA ARG A 22 -59.29 11.45 -47.96
C ARG A 22 -59.27 10.30 -46.94
N VAL A 23 -59.81 9.12 -47.28
CA VAL A 23 -59.78 7.94 -46.40
C VAL A 23 -58.36 7.37 -46.28
N VAL A 24 -57.61 7.29 -47.38
CA VAL A 24 -56.21 6.80 -47.37
C VAL A 24 -55.29 7.71 -46.54
N ALA A 25 -55.51 9.03 -46.58
CA ALA A 25 -54.73 9.98 -45.76
C ALA A 25 -55.01 9.81 -44.25
N VAL A 26 -56.25 9.57 -43.84
CA VAL A 26 -56.62 9.38 -42.43
C VAL A 26 -56.09 8.05 -41.88
N VAL A 27 -56.15 6.97 -42.67
CA VAL A 27 -55.58 5.67 -42.27
C VAL A 27 -54.06 5.72 -42.18
N ALA A 28 -53.38 6.44 -43.08
CA ALA A 28 -51.92 6.63 -43.01
C ALA A 28 -51.49 7.42 -41.76
N VAL A 29 -52.23 8.47 -41.37
CA VAL A 29 -51.95 9.25 -40.16
C VAL A 29 -52.19 8.43 -38.89
N LEU A 30 -53.26 7.63 -38.84
CA LEU A 30 -53.53 6.73 -37.70
C LEU A 30 -52.51 5.59 -37.60
N ALA A 31 -52.00 5.07 -38.72
CA ALA A 31 -50.93 4.07 -38.74
C ALA A 31 -49.58 4.64 -38.26
N ILE A 32 -49.27 5.90 -38.58
CA ILE A 32 -48.06 6.60 -38.11
C ILE A 32 -48.15 6.89 -36.60
N LEU A 33 -49.32 7.31 -36.10
CA LEU A 33 -49.53 7.56 -34.67
C LEU A 33 -49.61 6.27 -33.83
N GLY A 34 -50.19 5.19 -34.38
CA GLY A 34 -50.21 3.87 -33.73
C GLY A 34 -48.87 3.14 -33.75
N GLY A 35 -48.12 3.23 -34.86
CA GLY A 35 -46.79 2.64 -35.00
C GLY A 35 -45.73 3.35 -34.14
N GLY A 36 -45.83 4.67 -33.97
CA GLY A 36 -44.97 5.44 -33.08
C GLY A 36 -45.13 5.07 -31.60
N ALA A 37 -46.34 4.69 -31.18
CA ALA A 37 -46.61 4.27 -29.80
C ALA A 37 -46.12 2.83 -29.49
N TRP A 38 -46.03 1.94 -30.48
CA TRP A 38 -45.53 0.58 -30.27
C TRP A 38 -44.02 0.44 -30.46
N ALA A 39 -43.38 1.34 -31.23
CA ALA A 39 -41.93 1.36 -31.42
C ALA A 39 -41.15 2.01 -30.26
N GLY A 40 -41.83 2.76 -29.37
CA GLY A 40 -41.21 3.39 -28.19
C GLY A 40 -41.07 2.48 -26.97
N ALA A 41 -41.76 1.34 -26.94
CA ALA A 41 -41.83 0.47 -25.76
C ALA A 41 -40.80 -0.68 -25.73
N SER A 42 -40.01 -0.87 -26.80
CA SER A 42 -39.09 -2.01 -26.95
C SER A 42 -37.60 -1.64 -26.90
N LEU A 43 -37.25 -0.40 -26.59
CA LEU A 43 -35.84 0.06 -26.53
C LEU A 43 -35.36 0.53 -25.15
N VAL A 44 -36.14 0.37 -24.08
CA VAL A 44 -35.61 0.48 -22.71
C VAL A 44 -35.13 -0.91 -22.29
N ARG A 45 -33.99 -1.33 -22.84
CA ARG A 45 -33.15 -2.33 -22.16
C ARG A 45 -32.77 -1.68 -20.85
N GLU A 46 -33.41 -2.05 -19.74
CA GLU A 46 -32.92 -1.70 -18.41
C GLU A 46 -31.46 -2.11 -18.35
N LYS A 47 -30.58 -1.12 -18.44
CA LYS A 47 -29.15 -1.33 -18.33
C LYS A 47 -28.97 -1.82 -16.90
N GLU A 48 -28.65 -3.10 -16.73
CA GLU A 48 -28.32 -3.65 -15.42
C GLU A 48 -27.42 -2.64 -14.71
N PRO A 49 -27.79 -2.22 -13.48
CA PRO A 49 -26.98 -1.26 -12.76
C PRO A 49 -25.55 -1.80 -12.72
N PRO A 50 -24.54 -0.95 -12.99
CA PRO A 50 -23.16 -1.42 -12.95
C PRO A 50 -22.94 -2.16 -11.63
N PRO A 51 -22.23 -3.30 -11.62
CA PRO A 51 -21.93 -3.98 -10.38
C PRO A 51 -21.34 -2.94 -9.42
N PRO A 52 -21.74 -2.95 -8.13
CA PRO A 52 -21.18 -2.01 -7.18
C PRO A 52 -19.65 -2.07 -7.33
N PRO A 53 -18.95 -0.92 -7.36
CA PRO A 53 -17.50 -0.92 -7.43
C PRO A 53 -17.01 -1.94 -6.40
N PRO A 54 -16.02 -2.80 -6.72
CA PRO A 54 -15.54 -3.80 -5.78
C PRO A 54 -15.37 -3.08 -4.47
N GLN A 55 -16.13 -3.49 -3.44
CA GLN A 55 -16.14 -2.83 -2.14
C GLN A 55 -14.73 -2.95 -1.61
N THR A 56 -13.90 -1.97 -1.97
CA THR A 56 -12.49 -1.98 -1.70
C THR A 56 -12.47 -1.62 -0.23
N ALA A 57 -12.29 -2.65 0.60
CA ALA A 57 -12.22 -2.46 2.04
C ALA A 57 -11.33 -1.23 2.32
N PRO A 58 -11.78 -0.28 3.15
CA PRO A 58 -11.08 0.99 3.33
C PRO A 58 -9.57 0.73 3.54
N PRO A 59 -8.69 1.43 2.81
CA PRO A 59 -7.26 1.21 2.93
C PRO A 59 -6.88 1.38 4.40
N LEU A 60 -6.11 0.41 4.92
CA LEU A 60 -5.78 0.40 6.34
C LEU A 60 -5.02 1.67 6.71
N ALA A 61 -5.44 2.32 7.81
CA ALA A 61 -4.74 3.49 8.32
C ALA A 61 -3.24 3.18 8.53
N ARG A 62 -2.39 3.92 7.81
CA ARG A 62 -0.93 3.85 7.93
C ARG A 62 -0.49 4.59 9.19
N LEU A 63 0.14 3.86 10.09
CA LEU A 63 0.73 4.32 11.34
C LEU A 63 2.25 4.23 11.23
N ARG A 64 2.98 4.98 12.05
CA ARG A 64 4.45 5.01 12.04
C ARG A 64 4.99 4.84 13.45
N VAL A 65 6.09 4.10 13.57
CA VAL A 65 6.89 3.99 14.78
C VAL A 65 8.33 4.33 14.45
N ILE A 66 8.95 5.15 15.31
CA ILE A 66 10.34 5.61 15.15
C ILE A 66 11.17 4.99 16.27
N PHE A 67 12.22 4.28 15.89
CA PHE A 67 13.24 3.74 16.79
C PHE A 67 14.55 4.51 16.57
N PRO A 68 14.96 5.35 17.54
CA PRO A 68 16.28 5.97 17.54
C PRO A 68 17.41 4.94 17.66
N GLU A 69 18.62 5.35 17.29
CA GLU A 69 19.85 4.62 17.59
C GLU A 69 20.03 4.48 19.13
N GLY A 70 20.85 3.52 19.55
CA GLY A 70 21.11 3.24 20.98
C GLY A 70 19.99 2.51 21.73
N PHE A 71 18.78 2.41 21.18
CA PHE A 71 17.68 1.71 21.84
C PHE A 71 17.97 0.22 22.01
N THR A 72 17.82 -0.27 23.23
CA THR A 72 17.74 -1.70 23.54
C THR A 72 16.44 -2.30 23.01
N ARG A 73 16.42 -3.63 22.88
CA ARG A 73 15.21 -4.37 22.47
C ARG A 73 14.02 -4.10 23.41
N ALA A 74 14.29 -3.89 24.70
CA ALA A 74 13.25 -3.59 25.69
C ALA A 74 12.64 -2.20 25.46
N GLU A 75 13.47 -1.19 25.25
CA GLU A 75 13.01 0.18 24.98
C GLU A 75 12.24 0.29 23.66
N MET A 76 12.66 -0.47 22.63
CA MET A 76 11.87 -0.60 21.41
C MET A 76 10.49 -1.20 21.68
N ALA A 77 10.38 -2.18 22.59
CA ALA A 77 9.10 -2.77 22.96
C ALA A 77 8.20 -1.78 23.72
N ASP A 78 8.79 -0.95 24.60
CA ASP A 78 8.08 0.12 25.30
C ASP A 78 7.58 1.19 24.32
N ARG A 79 8.41 1.56 23.35
CA ARG A 79 8.05 2.48 22.25
C ARG A 79 6.88 1.95 21.43
N VAL A 80 6.85 0.65 21.14
CA VAL A 80 5.72 -0.02 20.50
C VAL A 80 4.44 0.14 21.32
N GLU A 81 4.50 -0.03 22.64
CA GLU A 81 3.35 0.14 23.53
C GLU A 81 2.79 1.55 23.51
N VAL A 82 3.68 2.55 23.63
CA VAL A 82 3.32 3.97 23.60
C VAL A 82 2.62 4.32 22.28
N VAL A 83 3.21 3.94 21.14
CA VAL A 83 2.64 4.23 19.82
C VAL A 83 1.29 3.51 19.63
N ARG A 84 1.17 2.26 20.09
CA ARG A 84 -0.10 1.54 20.09
C ARG A 84 -1.18 2.27 20.89
N GLY A 85 -0.85 2.74 22.09
CA GLY A 85 -1.76 3.53 22.93
C GLY A 85 -2.22 4.83 22.25
N ILE A 86 -1.30 5.53 21.58
CA ILE A 86 -1.62 6.73 20.80
C ILE A 86 -2.58 6.40 19.64
N ALA A 87 -2.32 5.32 18.90
CA ALA A 87 -3.18 4.89 17.79
C ALA A 87 -4.62 4.61 18.26
N ILE A 88 -4.78 3.92 19.40
CA ILE A 88 -6.09 3.64 19.99
C ILE A 88 -6.80 4.93 20.38
N ARG A 89 -6.12 5.82 21.13
CA ARG A 89 -6.74 7.05 21.64
C ARG A 89 -7.07 8.06 20.54
N LYS A 90 -6.12 8.33 19.64
CA LYS A 90 -6.17 9.44 18.67
C LYS A 90 -6.64 9.04 17.27
N ARG A 91 -6.54 7.76 16.90
CA ARG A 91 -6.94 7.27 15.57
C ARG A 91 -8.06 6.24 15.63
N LYS A 92 -8.49 5.82 16.83
CA LYS A 92 -9.50 4.76 17.03
C LYS A 92 -9.13 3.46 16.31
N VAL A 93 -7.83 3.19 16.18
CA VAL A 93 -7.28 1.98 15.57
C VAL A 93 -6.61 1.17 16.65
N THR A 94 -6.87 -0.15 16.69
CA THR A 94 -6.23 -1.09 17.61
C THR A 94 -5.26 -2.00 16.84
N PRO A 95 -3.96 -1.67 16.82
CA PRO A 95 -2.96 -2.53 16.18
C PRO A 95 -2.78 -3.87 16.88
N ARG A 96 -2.53 -4.91 16.08
CA ARG A 96 -2.05 -6.23 16.53
C ARG A 96 -0.64 -6.17 17.12
N LEU A 97 0.14 -5.18 16.70
CA LEU A 97 1.46 -4.89 17.25
C LEU A 97 1.33 -4.55 18.75
N THR A 98 1.97 -5.35 19.61
CA THR A 98 1.96 -5.20 21.08
C THR A 98 3.38 -5.34 21.64
N ARG A 99 3.63 -4.79 22.84
CA ARG A 99 4.89 -4.96 23.57
C ARG A 99 5.27 -6.43 23.74
N ARG A 100 4.37 -7.23 24.32
CA ARG A 100 4.58 -8.66 24.53
C ARG A 100 4.78 -9.41 23.21
N GLY A 101 4.00 -9.06 22.18
CA GLY A 101 4.18 -9.61 20.84
C GLY A 101 5.57 -9.32 20.28
N TYR A 102 6.05 -8.09 20.44
CA TYR A 102 7.36 -7.64 19.97
C TYR A 102 8.51 -8.35 20.67
N LEU A 103 8.46 -8.43 22.01
CA LEU A 103 9.47 -9.15 22.78
C LEU A 103 9.53 -10.64 22.41
N ARG A 104 8.38 -11.29 22.20
CA ARG A 104 8.33 -12.68 21.74
C ARG A 104 8.86 -12.85 20.32
N ALA A 105 8.48 -11.97 19.40
CA ALA A 105 8.97 -11.99 18.03
C ALA A 105 10.50 -11.83 17.99
N GLY A 106 11.05 -10.89 18.76
CA GLY A 106 12.49 -10.70 18.88
C GLY A 106 13.20 -11.89 19.54
N ALA A 107 12.59 -12.53 20.55
CA ALA A 107 13.17 -13.72 21.18
C ALA A 107 13.21 -14.94 20.26
N ALA A 108 12.23 -15.07 19.36
CA ALA A 108 12.17 -16.15 18.37
C ALA A 108 13.00 -15.87 17.11
N ALA A 109 13.42 -14.63 16.90
CA ALA A 109 14.17 -14.22 15.72
C ALA A 109 15.60 -14.73 15.74
N LYS A 110 16.18 -14.90 14.54
CA LYS A 110 17.57 -15.30 14.32
C LYS A 110 18.28 -14.22 13.53
N PRO A 111 19.58 -13.99 13.76
CA PRO A 111 20.32 -13.01 13.00
C PRO A 111 20.51 -13.47 11.55
N PRO A 112 20.96 -12.56 10.67
CA PRO A 112 21.40 -12.93 9.33
C PRO A 112 22.45 -14.05 9.37
N ALA A 113 22.48 -14.87 8.30
CA ALA A 113 23.23 -16.12 8.29
C ALA A 113 24.73 -15.93 8.58
N GLU A 114 25.30 -14.85 8.09
CA GLU A 114 26.69 -14.45 8.25
C GLU A 114 27.12 -14.20 9.70
N PHE A 115 26.17 -14.03 10.63
CA PHE A 115 26.45 -13.87 12.07
C PHE A 115 26.21 -15.14 12.88
N ARG A 116 25.52 -16.15 12.32
CA ARG A 116 25.04 -17.31 13.10
C ARG A 116 26.15 -18.18 13.68
N LYS A 117 27.34 -18.17 13.07
CA LYS A 117 28.50 -18.93 13.54
C LYS A 117 28.98 -18.44 14.91
N ASP A 118 29.05 -17.12 15.08
CA ASP A 118 29.59 -16.47 16.27
C ASP A 118 28.49 -16.02 17.25
N TRP A 119 27.24 -16.02 16.77
CA TRP A 119 26.03 -15.87 17.57
C TRP A 119 25.66 -17.19 18.25
N VAL A 120 26.30 -17.48 19.39
CA VAL A 120 26.05 -18.70 20.20
C VAL A 120 24.71 -18.60 20.97
N GLY A 121 23.58 -18.57 20.26
CA GLY A 121 22.23 -18.58 20.87
C GLY A 121 21.90 -17.34 21.71
N ARG A 122 22.55 -16.21 21.44
CA ARG A 122 22.40 -14.96 22.17
C ARG A 122 21.11 -14.22 21.79
N SER A 123 20.85 -13.08 22.44
CA SER A 123 19.78 -12.15 22.06
C SER A 123 19.91 -11.68 20.60
N ILE A 124 18.82 -11.26 19.97
CA ILE A 124 18.80 -10.56 18.67
C ILE A 124 19.13 -9.05 18.81
N GLU A 125 19.57 -8.65 19.99
CA GLU A 125 20.00 -7.28 20.28
C GLU A 125 21.16 -6.85 19.38
N GLY A 126 21.15 -5.58 18.97
CA GLY A 126 22.07 -5.05 17.95
C GLY A 126 21.66 -5.35 16.50
N PHE A 127 20.77 -6.32 16.24
CA PHE A 127 20.31 -6.63 14.88
C PHE A 127 18.99 -5.95 14.48
N LEU A 128 18.22 -5.45 15.45
CA LEU A 128 16.97 -4.73 15.17
C LEU A 128 17.31 -3.32 14.72
N PHE A 129 17.30 -3.06 13.41
CA PHE A 129 17.82 -1.80 12.88
C PHE A 129 16.98 -0.59 13.33
N PRO A 130 17.60 0.48 13.86
CA PRO A 130 16.90 1.71 14.23
C PRO A 130 16.50 2.48 12.98
N ALA A 131 15.19 2.70 12.81
CA ALA A 131 14.64 3.47 11.70
C ALA A 131 13.20 3.87 11.99
N THR A 132 12.57 4.51 11.01
CA THR A 132 11.12 4.68 11.00
C THR A 132 10.46 3.55 10.21
N TYR A 133 9.50 2.88 10.83
CA TYR A 133 8.73 1.81 10.22
C TYR A 133 7.27 2.20 10.09
N GLU A 134 6.69 1.89 8.92
CA GLU A 134 5.26 2.00 8.69
C GLU A 134 4.56 0.70 9.08
N PHE A 135 3.37 0.82 9.66
CA PHE A 135 2.58 -0.34 10.00
C PHE A 135 1.09 -0.02 9.94
N THR A 136 0.26 -1.06 9.92
CA THR A 136 -1.19 -0.94 9.92
C THR A 136 -1.78 -1.67 11.12
N ARG A 137 -3.10 -1.59 11.29
CA ARG A 137 -3.79 -2.37 12.33
C ARG A 137 -3.54 -3.88 12.23
N ARG A 138 -3.23 -4.39 11.02
CA ARG A 138 -3.01 -5.81 10.74
C ARG A 138 -1.55 -6.25 10.89
N THR A 139 -0.60 -5.31 10.85
CA THR A 139 0.83 -5.61 10.98
C THR A 139 1.09 -6.28 12.34
N SER A 140 1.72 -7.45 12.30
CA SER A 140 2.08 -8.20 13.50
C SER A 140 3.46 -7.79 13.99
N SER A 141 3.74 -8.10 15.26
CA SER A 141 5.08 -7.94 15.83
C SER A 141 6.16 -8.72 15.08
N THR A 142 5.83 -9.90 14.54
CA THR A 142 6.76 -10.72 13.74
C THR A 142 7.14 -10.03 12.43
N VAL A 143 6.17 -9.39 11.77
CA VAL A 143 6.43 -8.62 10.54
C VAL A 143 7.37 -7.45 10.85
N LEU A 144 7.06 -6.66 11.88
CA LEU A 144 7.92 -5.53 12.25
C LEU A 144 9.37 -5.96 12.56
N VAL A 145 9.54 -7.05 13.31
CA VAL A 145 10.88 -7.60 13.61
C VAL A 145 11.57 -8.11 12.35
N SER A 146 10.83 -8.73 11.43
CA SER A 146 11.36 -9.15 10.12
C SER A 146 11.85 -7.95 9.31
N ASP A 147 11.05 -6.88 9.22
CA ASP A 147 11.39 -5.65 8.50
C ASP A 147 12.67 -5.01 9.07
N GLN A 148 12.82 -5.03 10.40
CA GLN A 148 14.02 -4.54 11.08
C GLN A 148 15.28 -5.34 10.73
N LEU A 149 15.16 -6.68 10.66
CA LEU A 149 16.27 -7.57 10.31
C LEU A 149 16.62 -7.49 8.82
N GLU A 150 15.62 -7.30 7.96
CA GLU A 150 15.82 -7.08 6.54
C GLU A 150 16.56 -5.77 6.30
N LEU A 151 16.12 -4.69 6.96
CA LEU A 151 16.80 -3.41 6.85
C LEU A 151 18.23 -3.48 7.41
N PHE A 152 18.44 -4.15 8.54
CA PHE A 152 19.78 -4.41 9.06
C PHE A 152 20.67 -5.08 8.01
N ARG A 153 20.19 -6.17 7.40
CA ARG A 153 20.92 -6.91 6.38
C ARG A 153 21.22 -6.04 5.15
N ALA A 154 20.25 -5.25 4.70
CA ALA A 154 20.43 -4.35 3.56
C ALA A 154 21.53 -3.30 3.84
N ARG A 155 21.53 -2.72 5.04
CA ARG A 155 22.55 -1.74 5.47
C ARG A 155 23.92 -2.39 5.66
N TRP A 156 23.94 -3.57 6.26
CA TRP A 156 25.16 -4.34 6.48
C TRP A 156 25.86 -4.71 5.16
N ASN A 157 25.10 -5.17 4.17
CA ASN A 157 25.64 -5.56 2.87
C ASN A 157 26.31 -4.42 2.10
N ALA A 158 26.02 -3.16 2.44
CA ALA A 158 26.69 -1.99 1.87
C ALA A 158 28.06 -1.69 2.50
N ILE A 159 28.43 -2.37 3.60
CA ILE A 159 29.66 -2.11 4.36
C ILE A 159 30.80 -2.99 3.85
N SER A 160 31.97 -2.39 3.64
CA SER A 160 33.20 -3.14 3.34
C SER A 160 33.86 -3.67 4.62
N LEU A 161 33.93 -4.99 4.75
CA LEU A 161 34.62 -5.65 5.85
C LEU A 161 36.11 -5.89 5.61
N ARG A 162 36.71 -5.34 4.54
CA ARG A 162 38.11 -5.60 4.18
C ARG A 162 39.08 -5.24 5.31
N TYR A 163 38.89 -4.07 5.92
CA TYR A 163 39.75 -3.63 7.03
C TYR A 163 39.56 -4.50 8.27
N ALA A 164 38.32 -4.79 8.65
CA ALA A 164 38.00 -5.68 9.77
C ALA A 164 38.63 -7.07 9.59
N LYS A 165 38.53 -7.65 8.39
CA LYS A 165 39.17 -8.92 8.04
C LYS A 165 40.70 -8.86 8.16
N SER A 166 41.33 -7.76 7.75
CA SER A 166 42.78 -7.56 7.95
C SER A 166 43.22 -7.51 9.41
N LYS A 167 42.26 -7.34 10.34
CA LYS A 167 42.45 -7.37 11.79
C LYS A 167 41.92 -8.66 12.43
N ASN A 168 41.62 -9.69 11.63
CA ASN A 168 41.05 -10.97 12.09
C ASN A 168 39.71 -10.82 12.84
N LEU A 169 38.92 -9.78 12.52
CA LEU A 169 37.61 -9.56 13.13
C LEU A 169 36.51 -10.21 12.30
N THR A 170 35.60 -10.90 12.99
CA THR A 170 34.37 -11.45 12.41
C THR A 170 33.32 -10.35 12.17
N PRO A 171 32.30 -10.58 11.33
CA PRO A 171 31.14 -9.70 11.25
C PRO A 171 30.53 -9.39 12.61
N TYR A 172 30.46 -10.39 13.49
CA TYR A 172 29.88 -10.24 14.81
C TYR A 172 30.73 -9.36 15.73
N ASP A 173 32.07 -9.47 15.67
CA ASP A 173 32.97 -8.58 16.41
C ASP A 173 32.78 -7.12 15.97
N VAL A 174 32.64 -6.88 14.67
CA VAL A 174 32.38 -5.52 14.14
C VAL A 174 31.06 -4.97 14.67
N LEU A 175 30.01 -5.79 14.75
CA LEU A 175 28.74 -5.38 15.34
C LEU A 175 28.87 -5.05 16.84
N ILE A 176 29.63 -5.85 17.59
CA ILE A 176 29.89 -5.60 19.01
C ILE A 176 30.66 -4.28 19.18
N ILE A 177 31.72 -4.06 18.40
CA ILE A 177 32.49 -2.81 18.37
C ILE A 177 31.59 -1.62 18.04
N ALA A 178 30.72 -1.73 17.05
CA ALA A 178 29.76 -0.67 16.71
C ALA A 178 28.84 -0.35 17.89
N SER A 179 28.37 -1.35 18.64
CA SER A 179 27.52 -1.13 19.81
C SER A 179 28.26 -0.51 21.00
N MET A 180 29.55 -0.81 21.17
CA MET A 180 30.40 -0.13 22.16
C MET A 180 30.62 1.33 21.79
N ILE A 181 30.97 1.61 20.51
CA ILE A 181 31.14 2.99 20.03
C ILE A 181 29.87 3.81 20.29
N GLU A 182 28.72 3.27 19.90
CA GLU A 182 27.44 3.97 20.06
C GLU A 182 27.12 4.30 21.53
N LYS A 183 27.49 3.43 22.47
CA LYS A 183 27.32 3.68 23.91
C LYS A 183 28.26 4.74 24.47
N GLU A 184 29.47 4.83 23.92
CA GLU A 184 30.52 5.73 24.42
C GLU A 184 30.48 7.11 23.77
N THR A 185 29.75 7.28 22.66
CA THR A 185 29.71 8.55 21.91
C THR A 185 28.44 9.32 22.19
N VAL A 186 28.58 10.56 22.64
CA VAL A 186 27.44 11.49 22.77
C VAL A 186 27.26 12.29 21.48
N ALA A 187 28.37 12.64 20.82
CA ALA A 187 28.37 13.41 19.58
C ALA A 187 28.84 12.58 18.38
N PRO A 188 28.21 12.71 17.19
CA PRO A 188 28.60 11.96 15.98
C PRO A 188 30.07 12.15 15.58
N GLU A 189 30.62 13.35 15.76
CA GLU A 189 32.01 13.69 15.50
C GLU A 189 33.03 12.88 16.35
N GLU A 190 32.64 12.43 17.54
CA GLU A 190 33.52 11.67 18.45
C GLU A 190 33.64 10.20 18.03
N ARG A 191 32.68 9.67 17.24
CA ARG A 191 32.63 8.26 16.83
C ARG A 191 33.91 7.78 16.19
N ARG A 192 34.57 8.62 15.38
CA ARG A 192 35.83 8.26 14.72
C ARG A 192 36.99 8.13 15.72
N LEU A 193 37.05 9.00 16.73
CA LEU A 193 38.09 8.97 17.75
C LEU A 193 37.91 7.76 18.68
N VAL A 194 36.69 7.53 19.15
CA VAL A 194 36.35 6.37 20.00
C VAL A 194 36.63 5.05 19.27
N ALA A 195 36.26 4.95 17.99
CA ALA A 195 36.58 3.79 17.16
C ALA A 195 38.10 3.54 17.09
N ALA A 196 38.90 4.60 16.90
CA ALA A 196 40.35 4.48 16.84
C ALA A 196 40.94 3.96 18.17
N VAL A 197 40.43 4.43 19.31
CA VAL A 197 40.85 3.95 20.64
C VAL A 197 40.52 2.47 20.82
N ILE A 198 39.30 2.04 20.45
CA ILE A 198 38.90 0.63 20.56
C ILE A 198 39.79 -0.27 19.69
N TYR A 199 40.04 0.10 18.43
CA TYR A 199 40.94 -0.66 17.56
C TYR A 199 42.38 -0.70 18.09
N ASN A 200 42.86 0.38 18.69
CA ASN A 200 44.19 0.41 19.32
C ASN A 200 44.27 -0.53 20.52
N ARG A 201 43.26 -0.55 21.40
CA ARG A 201 43.19 -1.46 22.55
C ARG A 201 43.16 -2.92 22.11
N LEU A 202 42.32 -3.25 21.12
CA LEU A 202 42.26 -4.59 20.53
C LEU A 202 43.61 -5.04 19.95
N ARG A 203 44.31 -4.13 19.25
CA ARG A 203 45.66 -4.41 18.71
C ARG A 203 46.68 -4.72 19.82
N LEU A 204 46.54 -4.08 20.99
CA LEU A 204 47.42 -4.26 22.14
C LEU A 204 47.00 -5.43 23.04
N GLY A 205 45.98 -6.21 22.66
CA GLY A 205 45.47 -7.31 23.47
C GLY A 205 44.80 -6.86 24.78
N MET A 206 44.41 -5.59 24.89
CA MET A 206 43.76 -5.04 26.07
C MET A 206 42.28 -5.41 26.09
N SER A 207 41.77 -5.80 27.27
CA SER A 207 40.33 -5.98 27.48
C SER A 207 39.57 -4.67 27.21
N LEU A 208 38.35 -4.77 26.67
CA LEU A 208 37.48 -3.63 26.38
C LEU A 208 36.50 -3.29 27.52
N GLY A 209 36.50 -4.07 28.60
CA GLY A 209 35.58 -3.93 29.74
C GLY A 209 34.59 -5.07 29.83
#